data_AF-A0A413R6Z1-F1
#
_entry.id   AF-A0A413R6Z1-F1
#
_cell.length_a   1.000
_cell.length_b   1.000
_cell.length_c   1.000
_cell.angle_alpha   90.00
_cell.angle_beta   90.00
_cell.angle_gamma   90.00
#
_symmetry.space_group_name_H-M   'P 1'
#
loop_
_entity.id
_entity.type
_entity.pdbx_description
1 polymer ?
#
loop_
_entity_poly.entity_id
_entity_poly.type
_entity_poly.pdbx_seq_one_letter_code
_entity_poly.pdbx_strand_id
1 'polypeptide(L)'
;MPVITLLTGKIDFSNLFIALDGGSYKTLAEAQKAGAATLNYGTFISGLINFLIMAFVVFMIVKFMNKLRRKEEPAPATTKICPHCKSEVHIGAKRKSYYNN
;
A
#
# COMPACT_ATOMS: atom_id res chain seq x y z
N MET A 1 -18.26 4.86 -7.90
CA MET A 1 -17.08 4.96 -7.02
C MET A 1 -16.88 6.43 -6.61
N PRO A 2 -17.51 6.89 -5.51
CA PRO A 2 -17.57 8.33 -5.17
C PRO A 2 -16.20 9.00 -4.94
N VAL A 3 -15.24 8.27 -4.37
CA VAL A 3 -13.93 8.82 -3.96
C VAL A 3 -13.03 9.14 -5.15
N ILE A 4 -13.04 8.30 -6.19
CA ILE A 4 -12.18 8.48 -7.37
C ILE A 4 -12.70 9.64 -8.23
N THR A 5 -14.02 9.70 -8.46
CA THR A 5 -14.66 10.76 -9.26
C THR A 5 -14.46 12.14 -8.66
N LEU A 6 -14.37 12.24 -7.32
CA LEU A 6 -14.06 13.48 -6.61
C LEU A 6 -12.58 13.88 -6.77
N LEU A 7 -11.65 12.92 -6.69
CA LEU A 7 -10.21 13.18 -6.78
C LEU A 7 -9.71 13.46 -8.21
N THR A 8 -10.34 12.86 -9.23
CA THR A 8 -9.95 13.05 -10.65
C THR A 8 -10.72 14.15 -11.38
N GLY A 9 -11.50 14.96 -10.66
CA GLY A 9 -12.11 16.17 -11.22
C GLY A 9 -13.13 15.88 -12.33
N LYS A 10 -14.08 14.95 -12.07
CA LYS A 10 -15.23 14.65 -12.95
C LYS A 10 -14.92 13.85 -14.23
N ILE A 11 -13.81 13.12 -14.30
CA ILE A 11 -13.60 12.17 -15.40
C ILE A 11 -14.47 10.94 -15.15
N ASP A 12 -15.57 10.82 -15.89
CA ASP A 12 -16.49 9.69 -15.78
C ASP A 12 -16.17 8.62 -16.83
N PHE A 13 -15.30 7.68 -16.45
CA PHE A 13 -14.98 6.53 -17.31
C PHE A 13 -16.13 5.54 -17.45
N SER A 14 -17.22 5.69 -16.68
CA SER A 14 -18.33 4.73 -16.68
C SER A 14 -19.11 4.71 -17.98
N ASN A 15 -19.04 5.78 -18.78
CA ASN A 15 -19.72 5.87 -20.09
C ASN A 15 -18.84 5.48 -21.28
N LEU A 16 -17.62 4.96 -21.03
CA LEU A 16 -16.80 4.37 -22.09
C LEU A 16 -17.20 2.90 -22.29
N PHE A 17 -17.98 2.67 -23.34
CA PHE A 17 -18.38 1.34 -23.78
C PHE A 17 -18.41 1.26 -25.31
N ILE A 18 -18.21 0.05 -25.82
CA ILE A 18 -18.44 -0.28 -27.23
C ILE A 18 -19.67 -1.16 -27.28
N ALA A 19 -20.68 -0.78 -28.06
CA ALA A 19 -21.82 -1.63 -28.35
C ALA A 19 -21.48 -2.56 -29.52
N LEU A 20 -21.77 -3.86 -29.37
CA LEU A 20 -21.40 -4.90 -30.35
C LEU A 20 -22.51 -5.18 -31.37
N ASP A 21 -23.63 -4.50 -31.24
CA ASP A 21 -24.81 -4.61 -32.10
C ASP A 21 -24.79 -3.60 -33.27
N GLY A 22 -23.74 -2.77 -33.37
CA GLY A 22 -23.63 -1.72 -34.39
C GLY A 22 -24.47 -0.48 -34.10
N GLY A 23 -25.18 -0.44 -32.96
CA GLY A 23 -25.95 0.71 -32.51
C GLY A 23 -25.05 1.77 -31.85
N SER A 24 -25.37 3.04 -32.09
CA SER A 24 -24.72 4.17 -31.40
C SER A 24 -25.65 4.67 -30.29
N TYR A 25 -25.28 4.42 -29.03
CA TYR A 25 -26.05 4.81 -27.85
C TYR A 25 -25.35 5.92 -27.08
N LYS A 26 -26.10 6.90 -26.56
CA LYS A 26 -25.53 8.04 -25.84
C LYS A 26 -25.07 7.65 -24.43
N THR A 27 -25.70 6.65 -23.84
CA THR A 27 -25.37 6.19 -22.49
C THR A 27 -25.36 4.67 -22.40
N LEU A 28 -24.54 4.16 -21.50
CA LEU A 28 -24.38 2.74 -21.26
C LEU A 28 -25.70 2.12 -20.73
N ALA A 29 -26.47 2.90 -19.97
CA ALA A 29 -27.79 2.53 -19.48
C ALA A 29 -28.83 2.38 -20.60
N GLU A 30 -28.76 3.21 -21.66
CA GLU A 30 -29.66 3.09 -22.82
C GLU A 30 -29.31 1.87 -23.66
N ALA A 31 -28.02 1.60 -23.89
CA ALA A 31 -27.57 0.42 -24.61
C ALA A 31 -27.97 -0.88 -23.88
N GLN A 32 -27.80 -0.93 -22.56
CA GLN A 32 -28.23 -2.07 -21.74
C GLN A 32 -29.75 -2.27 -21.77
N LYS A 33 -30.53 -1.17 -21.73
CA LYS A 33 -32.00 -1.24 -21.84
C LYS A 33 -32.47 -1.69 -23.22
N ALA A 34 -31.73 -1.37 -24.27
CA ALA A 34 -32.00 -1.84 -25.63
C ALA A 34 -31.64 -3.33 -25.84
N GLY A 35 -31.05 -4.00 -24.84
CA GLY A 35 -30.59 -5.37 -24.96
C GLY A 35 -29.31 -5.52 -25.77
N ALA A 36 -28.62 -4.40 -26.05
CA ALA A 36 -27.35 -4.39 -26.75
C ALA A 36 -26.27 -5.07 -25.90
N ALA A 37 -25.49 -5.97 -26.50
CA ALA A 37 -24.28 -6.47 -25.86
C ALA A 37 -23.23 -5.33 -25.85
N THR A 38 -22.88 -4.84 -24.66
CA THR A 38 -21.89 -3.77 -24.49
C THR A 38 -20.61 -4.27 -23.81
N LEU A 39 -19.46 -3.91 -24.37
CA LEU A 39 -18.15 -4.06 -23.74
C LEU A 39 -17.81 -2.78 -22.96
N ASN A 40 -17.94 -2.85 -21.64
CA ASN A 40 -17.81 -1.70 -20.73
C ASN A 40 -16.37 -1.54 -20.21
N TYR A 41 -15.41 -1.33 -21.12
CA TYR A 41 -13.99 -1.24 -20.76
C TYR A 41 -13.66 -0.06 -19.85
N GLY A 42 -14.48 1.00 -19.86
CA GLY A 42 -14.33 2.13 -18.95
C GLY A 42 -14.43 1.76 -17.47
N THR A 43 -15.32 0.82 -17.12
CA THR A 43 -15.44 0.32 -15.74
C THR A 43 -14.23 -0.52 -15.32
N PHE A 44 -13.65 -1.28 -16.24
CA PHE A 44 -12.44 -2.05 -16.01
C PHE A 44 -11.24 -1.14 -15.74
N ILE A 45 -11.05 -0.10 -16.57
CA ILE A 45 -9.98 0.90 -16.38
C ILE A 45 -10.17 1.64 -15.05
N SER A 46 -11.41 2.01 -14.69
CA SER A 46 -11.70 2.62 -13.40
C SER A 46 -11.30 1.72 -12.23
N GLY A 47 -11.60 0.41 -12.31
CA GLY A 47 -11.16 -0.57 -11.32
C GLY A 47 -9.65 -0.72 -11.23
N LEU A 48 -8.96 -0.73 -12.38
CA LEU A 48 -7.50 -0.79 -12.45
C LEU A 48 -6.84 0.44 -11.83
N ILE A 49 -7.33 1.64 -12.14
CA ILE A 49 -6.86 2.89 -11.55
C ILE A 49 -7.08 2.89 -10.04
N ASN A 50 -8.24 2.44 -9.56
CA ASN A 50 -8.51 2.33 -8.13
C ASN A 50 -7.49 1.43 -7.43
N PHE A 51 -7.22 0.26 -8.01
CA PHE A 51 -6.25 -0.69 -7.46
C PHE A 51 -4.85 -0.06 -7.37
N LEU A 52 -4.41 0.63 -8.42
CA LEU A 52 -3.11 1.32 -8.43
C LEU A 52 -3.04 2.46 -7.41
N ILE A 53 -4.09 3.28 -7.30
CA ILE A 53 -4.14 4.37 -6.32
C ILE A 53 -4.09 3.79 -4.90
N MET A 54 -4.91 2.80 -4.59
CA MET A 54 -4.92 2.17 -3.27
C MET A 54 -3.57 1.51 -2.93
N ALA A 55 -2.96 0.82 -3.88
CA ALA A 55 -1.62 0.26 -3.71
C ALA A 55 -0.59 1.37 -3.42
N PHE A 56 -0.64 2.48 -4.16
CA PHE A 56 0.25 3.63 -3.94
C PHE A 56 0.05 4.30 -2.57
N VAL A 57 -1.20 4.47 -2.14
CA VAL A 57 -1.52 5.03 -0.81
C VAL A 57 -0.99 4.13 0.30
N VAL A 58 -1.23 2.82 0.24
CA VAL A 58 -0.70 1.87 1.24
C VAL A 58 0.82 1.88 1.24
N PHE A 59 1.45 1.91 0.06
CA PHE A 59 2.91 2.01 -0.08
C PHE A 59 3.46 3.30 0.58
N MET A 60 2.81 4.44 0.35
CA MET A 60 3.16 5.72 0.98
C MET A 60 3.07 5.64 2.51
N ILE A 61 2.01 5.04 3.05
CA ILE A 61 1.82 4.87 4.49
C ILE A 61 2.95 4.01 5.08
N VAL A 62 3.23 2.84 4.49
CA VAL A 62 4.30 1.95 4.96
C VAL A 62 5.68 2.63 4.86
N LYS A 63 5.95 3.34 3.75
CA LYS A 63 7.20 4.09 3.58
C LYS A 63 7.34 5.19 4.63
N PHE A 64 6.26 5.90 4.93
CA PHE A 64 6.26 6.96 5.94
C PHE A 64 6.45 6.39 7.34
N MET A 65 5.73 5.32 7.70
CA MET A 65 5.91 4.63 8.97
C MET A 65 7.32 4.08 9.14
N ASN A 66 7.90 3.46 8.10
CA ASN A 66 9.28 2.99 8.14
C ASN A 66 10.27 4.16 8.28
N LYS A 67 10.02 5.31 7.65
CA LYS A 67 10.84 6.53 7.80
C LYS A 67 10.80 7.08 9.22
N LEU A 68 9.62 7.09 9.86
CA LEU A 68 9.45 7.53 11.25
C LEU A 68 10.13 6.56 12.23
N ARG A 69 9.88 5.26 12.08
CA ARG A 69 10.52 4.22 12.90
C ARG A 69 12.03 4.19 12.76
N ARG A 70 12.59 4.56 11.60
CA ARG A 70 14.06 4.68 11.43
C ARG A 70 14.68 5.86 12.17
N LYS A 71 13.86 6.84 12.58
CA LYS A 71 14.30 7.98 13.39
C LYS A 71 14.31 7.65 14.88
N GLU A 72 13.53 6.66 15.28
CA GLU A 72 13.64 5.95 16.55
C GLU A 72 14.58 4.76 16.34
N GLU A 73 15.89 5.02 16.21
CA GLU A 73 16.84 3.91 16.35
C GLU A 73 16.52 3.16 17.65
N PRO A 74 16.36 1.82 17.62
CA PRO A 74 16.24 1.07 18.85
C PRO A 74 17.46 1.44 19.70
N ALA A 75 17.21 1.90 20.92
CA ALA A 75 18.27 2.30 21.84
C ALA A 75 19.37 1.23 21.75
N PRO A 76 20.64 1.62 21.48
CA PRO A 76 21.71 0.67 21.26
C PRO A 76 21.69 -0.34 22.41
N ALA A 77 21.64 -1.63 22.09
CA ALA A 77 21.53 -2.69 23.09
C ALA A 77 22.58 -2.44 24.18
N THR A 78 22.14 -2.17 25.40
CA THR A 78 23.04 -1.82 26.52
C THR A 78 23.66 -3.08 27.15
N THR A 79 23.11 -4.25 26.80
CA THR A 79 23.52 -5.56 27.31
C THR A 79 24.02 -6.46 26.17
N LYS A 80 25.02 -7.27 26.49
CA LYS A 80 25.56 -8.36 25.66
C LYS A 80 25.55 -9.65 26.47
N ILE A 81 25.43 -10.79 25.80
CA ILE A 81 25.57 -12.09 26.47
C ILE A 81 27.07 -12.37 26.65
N CYS A 82 27.49 -12.61 27.90
CA CYS A 82 28.86 -12.98 28.19
C CYS A 82 29.15 -14.42 27.70
N PRO A 83 30.17 -14.68 26.86
CA PRO A 83 30.49 -16.03 26.37
C PRO A 83 30.89 -17.02 27.48
N HIS A 84 31.37 -16.53 28.62
CA HIS A 84 31.87 -17.36 29.71
C HIS A 84 30.79 -17.81 30.68
N CYS A 85 29.92 -16.89 31.11
CA CYS A 85 28.90 -17.16 32.13
C CYS A 85 27.48 -17.17 31.58
N LYS A 86 27.29 -16.93 30.27
CA LYS A 86 25.98 -16.89 29.58
C LYS A 86 24.94 -15.94 30.17
N SER A 87 25.33 -15.10 31.13
CA SER A 87 24.48 -14.06 31.70
C SER A 87 24.50 -12.79 30.86
N GLU A 88 23.43 -12.01 30.96
CA GLU A 88 23.38 -10.66 30.39
C GLU A 88 24.29 -9.72 31.19
N VAL A 89 25.22 -9.07 30.51
CA VAL A 89 26.17 -8.12 31.10
C VAL A 89 26.22 -6.84 30.28
N HIS A 90 26.52 -5.72 30.92
CA HIS A 90 26.64 -4.43 30.24
C HIS A 90 27.72 -4.47 29.12
N ILE A 91 27.51 -3.74 28.02
CA ILE A 91 28.42 -3.77 26.86
C ILE A 91 29.88 -3.43 27.23
N GLY A 92 30.06 -2.53 28.19
CA GLY A 92 31.37 -2.08 28.70
C GLY A 92 32.01 -2.99 29.76
N ALA A 93 31.35 -4.07 30.18
CA ALA A 93 31.91 -4.98 31.17
C ALA A 93 33.20 -5.65 30.65
N LYS A 94 34.29 -5.47 31.39
CA LYS A 94 35.58 -6.13 31.18
C LYS A 94 35.78 -7.18 32.27
N ARG A 95 36.37 -8.33 31.92
CA ARG A 95 36.71 -9.39 32.88
C ARG A 95 37.74 -8.86 33.88
N LYS A 96 37.41 -8.78 35.17
CA LYS A 96 38.41 -8.63 36.25
C LYS A 96 38.90 -10.03 36.66
N SER A 97 40.21 -10.23 36.69
CA SER A 97 40.83 -11.42 37.27
C SER A 97 40.60 -11.40 38.78
N TYR A 98 39.86 -12.38 39.30
CA TYR A 98 39.56 -12.54 40.73
C TYR A 98 40.68 -13.28 41.48
N TYR A 99 41.93 -13.14 41.05
CA TYR A 99 43.07 -13.81 41.69
C TYR A 99 43.83 -12.80 42.54
N ASN A 100 43.50 -12.75 43.82
CA ASN A 100 44.36 -12.17 44.86
C ASN A 100 44.21 -13.00 46.14
N ASN A 101 44.91 -14.13 46.17
CA ASN A 101 45.68 -14.62 47.31
C ASN A 101 46.71 -15.64 46.81
#